data_AF-A0A3D1CHN7-F1
#
_entry.id   AF-A0A3D1CHN7-F1
#
_cell.length_a   1.000
_cell.length_b   1.000
_cell.length_c   1.000
_cell.angle_alpha   90.00
_cell.angle_beta   90.00
_cell.angle_gamma   90.00
#
_symmetry.space_group_name_H-M   'P 1'
#
loop_
_entity.id
_entity.type
_entity.pdbx_description
1 polymer ?
#
loop_
_entity_poly.entity_id
_entity_poly.type
_entity_poly.pdbx_seq_one_letter_code
_entity_poly.pdbx_strand_id
1 'polypeptide(L)'
;YVIGATVIESEDRSPVSVRSAMELLSALYSIHKGFAEARVLEMRAHCRPALPDHLPTIRQQEWGYQINGLYRHGYLLGPVMVDQLLTKLSEHTDSGVRYAS
;
A
#
# COMPACT_ATOMS: atom_id res chain seq x y z
N TYR A 1 6.72 12.05 16.45
CA TYR A 1 6.34 12.37 15.07
C TYR A 1 6.59 11.16 14.19
N VAL A 2 5.75 10.90 13.21
CA VAL A 2 6.02 9.92 12.14
C VAL A 2 6.45 10.72 10.92
N ILE A 3 7.67 10.49 10.45
CA ILE A 3 8.23 11.17 9.28
C ILE A 3 8.43 10.11 8.20
N GLY A 4 7.94 10.39 7.01
CA GLY A 4 7.99 9.45 5.91
C GLY A 4 7.49 10.07 4.62
N ALA A 5 7.67 9.39 3.48
CA ALA A 5 8.50 8.20 3.30
C ALA A 5 9.27 8.34 1.99
N THR A 6 10.47 7.77 1.92
CA THR A 6 11.21 7.65 0.66
C THR A 6 10.44 6.76 -0.31
N VAL A 7 10.62 7.00 -1.61
CA VAL A 7 10.03 6.16 -2.66
C VAL A 7 11.17 5.58 -3.48
N ILE A 8 11.29 4.26 -3.42
CA ILE A 8 12.28 3.49 -4.17
C ILE A 8 11.51 2.40 -4.90
N GLU A 9 11.63 2.37 -6.23
CA GLU A 9 11.09 1.29 -7.05
C GLU A 9 11.98 0.06 -6.84
N SER A 10 11.51 -0.87 -6.01
CA SER A 10 12.25 -2.07 -5.62
C SER A 10 11.33 -3.14 -5.03
N GLU A 11 11.69 -4.40 -5.22
CA GLU A 11 11.09 -5.55 -4.54
C GLU A 11 11.82 -5.90 -3.22
N ASP A 12 12.84 -5.12 -2.87
CA ASP A 12 13.67 -5.33 -1.69
C ASP A 12 12.87 -5.09 -0.39
N ARG A 13 12.78 -6.16 0.41
CA ARG A 13 12.16 -6.16 1.74
C ARG A 13 13.19 -6.14 2.87
N SER A 14 14.44 -5.85 2.56
CA SER A 14 15.50 -5.70 3.54
C SER A 14 15.23 -4.53 4.50
N PRO A 15 15.92 -4.50 5.66
CA PRO A 15 15.86 -3.37 6.57
C PRO A 15 16.26 -2.05 5.91
N VAL A 16 16.02 -0.94 6.63
CA VAL A 16 16.34 0.41 6.18
C VAL A 16 17.82 0.52 5.77
N SER A 17 18.05 1.02 4.54
CA SER A 17 19.39 1.29 4.04
C SER A 17 19.95 2.62 4.57
N VAL A 18 21.28 2.76 4.60
CA VAL A 18 21.95 4.03 4.92
C VAL A 18 21.48 5.16 3.99
N ARG A 19 21.34 4.87 2.69
CA ARG A 19 20.90 5.86 1.69
C ARG A 19 19.51 6.41 2.02
N SER A 20 18.52 5.54 2.23
CA SER A 20 17.15 5.96 2.51
C SER A 20 17.01 6.67 3.86
N ALA A 21 17.80 6.26 4.86
CA ALA A 21 17.87 6.97 6.13
C ALA A 21 18.42 8.39 5.97
N MET A 22 19.54 8.56 5.28
CA MET A 22 20.15 9.86 5.04
C MET A 22 19.23 10.79 4.24
N GLU A 23 18.56 10.28 3.21
CA GLU A 23 17.62 11.05 2.39
C GLU A 23 16.48 11.63 3.25
N LEU A 24 15.83 10.79 4.05
CA LEU A 24 14.72 11.21 4.91
C LEU A 24 15.16 12.18 6.01
N LEU A 25 16.26 11.89 6.70
CA LEU A 25 16.74 12.69 7.83
C LEU A 25 17.30 14.04 7.38
N SER A 26 17.98 14.09 6.23
CA SER A 26 18.49 15.35 5.66
C SER A 26 17.33 16.25 5.23
N ALA A 27 16.28 15.67 4.63
CA ALA A 27 15.06 16.41 4.29
C ALA A 27 14.38 16.97 5.56
N LEU A 28 14.22 16.14 6.60
CA LEU A 28 13.63 16.57 7.87
C LEU A 28 14.39 17.72 8.52
N TYR A 29 15.72 17.61 8.60
CA TYR A 29 16.59 18.63 9.18
C TYR A 29 16.49 19.95 8.42
N SER A 30 16.38 19.88 7.10
CA SER A 30 16.25 21.06 6.23
C SER A 30 14.92 21.79 6.43
N ILE A 31 13.84 21.07 6.77
CA ILE A 31 12.50 21.66 6.98
C ILE A 31 12.42 22.39 8.33
N HIS A 32 12.96 21.81 9.40
CA HIS A 32 12.82 22.41 10.72
C HIS A 32 13.98 22.04 11.67
N LYS A 33 14.79 23.04 12.03
CA LYS A 33 15.97 22.89 12.91
C LYS A 33 15.67 22.28 14.29
N GLY A 34 14.43 22.41 14.79
CA GLY A 34 14.00 21.77 16.03
C GLY A 34 14.06 20.24 16.03
N PHE A 35 14.24 19.60 14.86
CA PHE A 35 14.48 18.16 14.77
C PHE A 35 15.96 17.76 14.91
N ALA A 36 16.89 18.72 15.05
CA ALA A 36 18.34 18.44 15.15
C ALA A 36 18.69 17.46 16.27
N GLU A 37 18.06 17.63 17.43
CA GLU A 37 18.28 16.79 18.64
C GLU A 37 17.16 15.76 18.85
N ALA A 38 16.28 15.56 17.86
CA ALA A 38 15.21 14.58 17.97
C ALA A 38 15.79 13.16 18.02
N ARG A 39 15.23 12.32 18.89
CA ARG A 39 15.65 10.93 19.02
C ARG A 39 14.90 10.06 18.01
N VAL A 40 15.65 9.30 17.21
CA VAL A 40 15.09 8.26 16.35
C VAL A 40 14.71 7.08 17.23
N LEU A 41 13.42 6.87 17.44
CA LEU A 41 12.91 5.74 18.22
C LEU A 41 12.85 4.46 17.38
N GLU A 42 12.48 4.60 16.12
CA GLU A 42 12.30 3.49 15.20
C GLU A 42 12.41 3.96 13.74
N MET A 43 12.92 3.09 12.87
CA MET A 43 12.85 3.24 11.42
C MET A 43 12.35 1.95 10.79
N ARG A 44 11.39 2.04 9.87
CA ARG A 44 10.82 0.89 9.16
C ARG A 44 10.89 1.08 7.64
N ALA A 45 11.04 -0.04 6.94
CA ALA A 45 10.95 -0.13 5.48
C ALA A 45 9.93 -1.19 5.09
N HIS A 46 9.20 -0.97 3.99
CA HIS A 46 8.31 -1.98 3.43
C HIS A 46 8.00 -1.70 1.94
N CYS A 47 7.75 -2.76 1.17
CA CYS A 47 7.27 -2.65 -0.20
C CYS A 47 5.77 -2.33 -0.22
N ARG A 48 5.38 -1.37 -1.05
CA ARG A 48 3.97 -1.07 -1.28
C ARG A 48 3.35 -2.14 -2.18
N PRO A 49 2.08 -2.53 -1.95
CA PRO A 49 1.34 -3.40 -2.84
C PRO A 49 1.01 -2.65 -4.15
N ALA A 50 1.93 -2.72 -5.09
CA ALA A 50 1.92 -2.01 -6.36
C ALA A 50 1.72 -2.98 -7.53
N LEU A 51 1.03 -2.50 -8.56
CA LEU A 51 1.07 -3.07 -9.91
C LEU A 51 1.88 -2.10 -10.80
N PRO A 52 2.36 -2.51 -11.99
CA PRO A 52 3.17 -1.64 -12.86
C PRO A 52 2.53 -0.31 -13.25
N ASP A 53 1.19 -0.23 -13.23
CA ASP A 53 0.41 0.97 -13.51
C ASP A 53 0.05 1.79 -12.25
N HIS A 54 0.37 1.27 -11.06
CA HIS A 54 0.01 1.82 -9.76
C HIS A 54 -1.51 2.02 -9.54
N LEU A 55 -2.34 1.25 -10.25
CA LEU A 55 -3.80 1.34 -10.14
C LEU A 55 -4.40 0.22 -9.28
N PRO A 56 -5.31 0.55 -8.34
CA PRO A 56 -6.06 -0.44 -7.59
C PRO A 56 -6.83 -1.36 -8.53
N THR A 57 -6.62 -2.67 -8.39
CA THR A 57 -7.20 -3.65 -9.29
C THR A 57 -7.72 -4.85 -8.50
N ILE A 58 -8.94 -5.29 -8.84
CA ILE A 58 -9.52 -6.56 -8.40
C ILE A 58 -9.45 -7.53 -9.58
N ARG A 59 -8.74 -8.65 -9.41
CA ARG A 59 -8.64 -9.70 -10.43
C ARG A 59 -9.30 -10.98 -9.93
N GLN A 60 -10.19 -11.55 -10.74
CA GLN A 60 -10.70 -12.90 -10.53
C GLN A 60 -9.66 -13.91 -11.02
N GLN A 61 -9.45 -14.96 -10.23
CA GLN A 61 -8.59 -16.11 -10.49
C GLN A 61 -9.42 -17.37 -10.28
N GLU A 62 -8.94 -18.53 -10.75
CA GLU A 62 -9.63 -19.81 -10.57
C GLU A 62 -9.90 -20.14 -9.10
N TRP A 63 -8.98 -19.74 -8.21
CA TRP A 63 -9.03 -20.01 -6.78
C TRP A 63 -9.69 -18.89 -5.94
N GLY A 64 -10.09 -17.78 -6.55
CA GLY A 64 -10.70 -16.66 -5.82
C GLY A 64 -10.42 -15.28 -6.41
N TYR A 65 -10.43 -14.25 -5.56
CA TYR A 65 -10.18 -12.87 -5.97
C TYR A 65 -8.89 -12.33 -5.35
N GLN A 66 -8.12 -11.60 -6.15
CA GLN A 66 -6.94 -10.87 -5.70
C GLN A 66 -7.21 -9.37 -5.74
N ILE A 67 -6.90 -8.67 -4.65
CA ILE A 67 -6.88 -7.21 -4.58
C ILE A 67 -5.43 -6.75 -4.47
N ASN A 68 -4.97 -5.88 -5.38
CA ASN A 68 -3.63 -5.30 -5.34
C ASN A 68 -3.61 -3.92 -6.03
N GLY A 69 -2.44 -3.26 -6.11
CA GLY A 69 -2.26 -1.99 -6.82
C GLY A 69 -2.67 -0.75 -6.01
N LEU A 70 -2.96 -0.92 -4.72
CA LEU A 70 -3.34 0.15 -3.80
C LEU A 70 -2.22 1.20 -3.58
N TYR A 71 -0.97 0.81 -3.80
CA TYR A 71 0.22 1.67 -3.71
C TYR A 71 0.22 2.56 -2.46
N ARG A 72 0.32 3.89 -2.62
CA ARG A 72 0.35 4.88 -1.53
C ARG A 72 -1.03 5.22 -0.96
N HIS A 73 -2.09 4.65 -1.51
CA HIS A 73 -3.48 5.00 -1.20
C HIS A 73 -4.23 3.87 -0.50
N GLY A 74 -3.56 2.78 -0.10
CA GLY A 74 -4.21 1.61 0.51
C GLY A 74 -5.05 1.90 1.75
N TYR A 75 -4.62 2.82 2.61
CA TYR A 75 -5.40 3.21 3.78
C TYR A 75 -6.71 3.93 3.40
N LEU A 76 -6.66 4.77 2.36
CA LEU A 76 -7.82 5.54 1.91
C LEU A 76 -8.78 4.70 1.05
N LEU A 77 -8.23 3.86 0.18
CA LEU A 77 -9.00 3.09 -0.81
C LEU A 77 -9.39 1.69 -0.32
N GLY A 78 -8.77 1.17 0.75
CA GLY A 78 -9.07 -0.15 1.28
C GLY A 78 -10.56 -0.42 1.48
N PRO A 79 -11.32 0.45 2.18
CA PRO A 79 -12.75 0.24 2.40
C PRO A 79 -13.57 0.14 1.11
N VAL A 80 -13.35 1.04 0.16
CA VAL A 80 -14.09 1.03 -1.12
C VAL A 80 -13.70 -0.16 -2.00
N MET A 81 -12.44 -0.61 -1.94
CA MET A 81 -12.01 -1.81 -2.67
C MET A 81 -12.66 -3.08 -2.12
N VAL A 82 -12.86 -3.16 -0.80
CA VAL A 82 -13.60 -4.26 -0.18
C VAL A 82 -15.07 -4.22 -0.57
N ASP A 83 -15.70 -3.04 -0.55
CA ASP A 83 -17.10 -2.88 -0.97
C ASP A 83 -17.32 -3.32 -2.42
N GLN A 84 -16.46 -2.88 -3.34
CA GLN A 84 -16.50 -3.31 -4.75
C GLN A 84 -16.35 -4.83 -4.91
N LEU A 85 -15.50 -5.47 -4.11
CA LEU A 85 -15.37 -6.93 -4.14
C LEU A 85 -16.68 -7.60 -3.66
N LEU A 86 -17.27 -7.12 -2.58
CA LEU A 86 -18.52 -7.65 -2.04
C LEU A 86 -19.67 -7.51 -3.05
N THR A 87 -19.77 -6.38 -3.75
CA THR A 87 -20.74 -6.21 -4.84
C THR A 87 -20.55 -7.28 -5.92
N LYS A 88 -19.32 -7.46 -6.41
CA LYS A 88 -19.02 -8.49 -7.42
C LYS A 88 -19.37 -9.91 -6.98
N LEU A 89 -19.13 -10.24 -5.71
CA LEU A 89 -19.46 -11.56 -5.14
C LEU A 89 -20.98 -11.79 -5.07
N SER A 90 -21.74 -10.75 -4.73
CA SER A 90 -23.21 -10.84 -4.68
C SER A 90 -23.83 -11.07 -6.07
N GLU A 91 -23.33 -10.40 -7.11
CA GLU A 91 -23.79 -10.57 -8.50
C GLU A 91 -23.57 -12.00 -9.04
N HIS A 92 -22.44 -12.61 -8.67
CA HIS A 92 -22.12 -14.01 -9.05
C HIS A 92 -23.01 -15.03 -8.31
N THR A 93 -23.40 -14.70 -7.07
CA THR A 93 -24.29 -15.57 -6.28
C THR A 93 -25.70 -15.58 -6.87
N ASP A 94 -26.21 -14.41 -7.27
CA ASP A 94 -27.55 -14.28 -7.87
C ASP A 94 -27.67 -14.91 -9.26
N SER A 95 -26.59 -14.89 -10.04
CA SER A 95 -26.56 -15.55 -11.35
C SER A 95 -26.52 -17.07 -11.22
N GLY A 96 -25.89 -17.64 -10.19
CA GLY A 96 -25.91 -19.09 -9.92
C GLY A 96 -27.29 -19.63 -9.50
N VAL A 97 -28.11 -18.80 -8.81
CA VAL A 97 -29.46 -19.19 -8.38
C VAL A 97 -30.47 -19.17 -9.54
N ARG A 98 -30.30 -18.28 -10.52
CA ARG A 98 -31.22 -18.14 -11.66
C ARG A 98 -31.14 -19.27 -12.70
N TYR A 99 -30.11 -20.10 -12.68
CA TYR A 99 -29.99 -21.29 -13.54
C TYR A 99 -30.33 -22.60 -12.83
N ALA A 100 -30.70 -22.55 -11.55
CA ALA A 100 -31.05 -23.71 -10.74
C ALA A 100 -32.58 -23.89 -10.54
N SER A 101 -33.40 -23.13 -11.28
CA SER A 101 -34.87 -23.18 -11.25
C SER A 101 -35.46 -23.58 -12.60
#